data_AF-A0A7X9I9J9-F1
#
_entry.id   AF-A0A7X9I9J9-F1
#
_cell.length_a   1.000
_cell.length_b   1.000
_cell.length_c   1.000
_cell.angle_alpha   90.00
_cell.angle_beta   90.00
_cell.angle_gamma   90.00
#
_symmetry.space_group_name_H-M   'P 1'
#
loop_
_entity.id
_entity.type
_entity.pdbx_description
1 polymer ?
#
loop_
_entity_poly.entity_id
_entity_poly.type
_entity_poly.pdbx_seq_one_letter_code
_entity_poly.pdbx_strand_id
1 'polypeptide(L)'
;MIYHILDIFFILFHSSLVIFNLVGWIWKKTRIYNLITLGLTGASWLFLGIIVGTMGYCPLTGWHFSVLEKLGKTGLPNSYMKYLADRITGFDLSSKLVDDVTLYAFIAALLISVLLNLRDFLNTKKIP
;
A
#
# COMPACT_ATOMS: atom_id res chain seq x y z
N MET A 1 13.34 6.52 22.10
CA MET A 1 12.07 5.84 22.49
C MET A 1 10.93 6.14 21.52
N ILE A 2 10.54 7.41 21.31
CA ILE A 2 9.41 7.78 20.43
C ILE A 2 9.57 7.32 18.96
N TYR A 3 10.78 7.44 18.39
CA TYR A 3 11.04 7.03 17.01
C TYR A 3 10.95 5.50 16.80
N HIS A 4 11.25 4.69 17.81
CA HIS A 4 11.07 3.24 17.72
C HIS A 4 9.58 2.84 17.72
N ILE A 5 8.75 3.56 18.49
CA ILE A 5 7.30 3.36 18.47
C ILE A 5 6.76 3.72 17.08
N LEU A 6 7.24 4.82 16.50
CA LEU A 6 6.87 5.24 15.14
C LEU A 6 7.31 4.20 14.09
N ASP A 7 8.52 3.66 14.16
CA ASP A 7 9.01 2.58 13.27
C ASP A 7 8.05 1.38 13.30
N ILE A 8 7.75 0.86 14.50
CA ILE A 8 6.83 -0.27 14.66
C ILE A 8 5.43 0.07 14.14
N PHE A 9 4.92 1.27 14.46
CA PHE A 9 3.64 1.75 13.97
C PHE A 9 3.58 1.77 12.45
N PHE A 10 4.60 2.35 11.78
CA PHE A 10 4.61 2.43 10.33
C PHE A 10 4.71 1.06 9.66
N ILE A 11 5.49 0.13 10.23
CA ILE A 11 5.55 -1.25 9.72
C ILE A 11 4.19 -1.93 9.86
N LEU A 12 3.58 -1.89 11.05
CA LEU A 12 2.29 -2.53 11.31
C LEU A 12 1.17 -1.91 10.47
N PHE A 13 1.13 -0.57 10.41
CA PHE A 13 0.13 0.17 9.65
C PHE A 13 0.24 -0.12 8.15
N HIS A 14 1.43 -0.02 7.56
CA HIS A 14 1.61 -0.31 6.14
C HIS A 14 1.32 -1.76 5.82
N SER A 15 1.80 -2.71 6.63
CA SER A 15 1.55 -4.14 6.41
C SER A 15 0.04 -4.44 6.48
N SER A 16 -0.65 -3.86 7.46
CA SER A 16 -2.11 -3.99 7.59
C SER A 16 -2.84 -3.36 6.41
N LEU A 17 -2.38 -2.20 5.92
CA LEU A 17 -2.95 -1.52 4.75
C LEU A 17 -2.74 -2.33 3.47
N VAL A 18 -1.56 -2.94 3.28
CA VAL A 18 -1.28 -3.81 2.14
C VAL A 18 -2.19 -5.04 2.17
N ILE A 19 -2.26 -5.74 3.31
CA ILE A 19 -3.15 -6.89 3.48
C ILE A 19 -4.61 -6.47 3.23
N PHE A 20 -5.05 -5.36 3.83
CA PHE A 20 -6.41 -4.86 3.64
C PHE A 20 -6.70 -4.54 2.17
N ASN A 21 -5.79 -3.88 1.45
CA ASN A 21 -5.97 -3.63 0.02
C ASN A 21 -6.06 -4.93 -0.81
N LEU A 22 -5.31 -5.97 -0.42
CA LEU A 22 -5.28 -7.26 -1.12
C LEU A 22 -6.48 -8.16 -0.85
N VAL A 23 -7.11 -8.10 0.33
CA VAL A 23 -8.21 -9.01 0.72
C VAL A 23 -9.49 -8.30 1.16
N GLY A 24 -9.47 -6.98 1.30
CA GLY A 24 -10.60 -6.18 1.81
C GLY A 24 -11.81 -6.16 0.88
N TRP A 25 -11.67 -6.58 -0.37
CA TRP A 25 -12.77 -6.75 -1.32
C TRP A 25 -13.61 -8.02 -1.07
N ILE A 26 -13.12 -8.98 -0.27
CA ILE A 26 -13.81 -10.26 -0.02
C ILE A 26 -15.16 -10.02 0.67
N TRP A 27 -15.19 -9.24 1.76
CA TRP A 27 -16.42 -8.97 2.50
C TRP A 27 -17.22 -7.81 1.92
N LYS A 28 -18.52 -8.03 1.71
CA LYS A 28 -19.43 -7.02 1.12
C LYS A 28 -19.43 -5.69 1.89
N LYS A 29 -19.35 -5.73 3.22
CA LYS A 29 -19.32 -4.52 4.08
C LYS A 29 -18.03 -3.71 3.92
N THR A 30 -16.90 -4.35 3.60
CA THR A 30 -15.60 -3.68 3.48
C THR A 30 -15.25 -3.28 2.06
N ARG A 31 -16.01 -3.71 1.05
CA ARG A 31 -15.76 -3.42 -0.37
C ARG A 31 -15.62 -1.94 -0.70
N ILE A 32 -16.48 -1.10 -0.14
CA ILE A 32 -16.41 0.35 -0.40
C ILE A 32 -15.19 0.98 0.28
N TYR A 33 -14.89 0.56 1.52
CA TYR A 33 -13.70 1.02 2.23
C TYR A 33 -12.41 0.55 1.52
N ASN A 34 -12.38 -0.70 1.04
CA ASN A 34 -11.28 -1.24 0.24
C ASN A 34 -11.09 -0.46 -1.07
N LEU A 35 -12.18 -0.08 -1.74
CA LEU A 35 -12.10 0.76 -2.94
C LEU A 35 -11.57 2.16 -2.62
N ILE A 36 -11.99 2.76 -1.50
CA ILE A 36 -11.47 4.06 -1.05
C ILE A 36 -9.98 3.96 -0.74
N THR A 37 -9.52 2.94 0.00
CA THR A 37 -8.10 2.78 0.34
C THR A 37 -7.24 2.51 -0.88
N LEU A 38 -7.70 1.66 -1.81
CA LEU A 38 -7.03 1.46 -3.10
C LEU A 38 -7.00 2.74 -3.93
N GLY A 39 -8.09 3.50 -3.95
CA GLY A 39 -8.18 4.79 -4.61
C GLY A 39 -7.19 5.82 -4.05
N LEU A 40 -7.11 5.95 -2.72
CA LEU A 40 -6.16 6.83 -2.05
C LEU A 40 -4.71 6.39 -2.27
N THR A 41 -4.46 5.08 -2.28
CA THR A 41 -3.13 4.50 -2.55
C THR A 41 -2.71 4.80 -3.99
N GLY A 42 -3.58 4.50 -4.96
CA GLY A 42 -3.33 4.78 -6.37
C GLY A 42 -3.21 6.28 -6.67
N ALA A 43 -4.04 7.11 -6.04
CA ALA A 43 -3.93 8.56 -6.14
C ALA A 43 -2.60 9.07 -5.58
N SER A 44 -2.14 8.53 -4.44
CA SER A 44 -0.81 8.87 -3.91
C SER A 44 0.29 8.46 -4.89
N TRP A 45 0.24 7.24 -5.42
CA TRP A 45 1.22 6.71 -6.36
C TRP A 45 1.30 7.47 -7.68
N LEU A 46 0.15 7.93 -8.20
CA LEU A 46 0.07 8.67 -9.45
C LEU A 46 0.33 10.17 -9.24
N PHE A 47 -0.43 10.81 -8.35
CA PHE A 47 -0.36 12.25 -8.16
C PHE A 47 0.95 12.67 -7.50
N LEU A 48 1.30 12.06 -6.36
CA LEU A 48 2.56 12.37 -5.68
C LEU A 48 3.75 11.74 -6.42
N GLY A 49 3.55 10.59 -7.08
CA GLY A 49 4.62 10.02 -7.90
C GLY A 49 4.99 10.89 -9.10
N ILE A 50 4.03 11.58 -9.73
CA ILE A 50 4.31 12.57 -10.78
C ILE A 50 5.01 13.81 -10.19
N ILE A 51 4.57 14.30 -9.03
CA ILE A 51 5.16 15.49 -8.38
C ILE A 51 6.61 15.23 -7.93
N VAL A 52 6.87 14.06 -7.35
CA VAL A 52 8.18 13.67 -6.78
C VAL A 52 9.07 12.97 -7.82
N GLY A 53 8.52 12.65 -9.00
CA GLY A 53 9.22 11.93 -10.07
C GLY A 53 9.51 10.45 -9.77
N THR A 54 8.93 9.91 -8.70
CA THR A 54 9.10 8.50 -8.29
C THR A 54 7.75 7.78 -8.39
N MET A 55 7.59 6.91 -9.38
CA MET A 55 6.38 6.10 -9.51
C MET A 55 6.16 5.26 -8.25
N GLY A 56 4.93 5.28 -7.71
CA GLY A 56 4.59 4.52 -6.51
C GLY A 56 4.92 5.22 -5.19
N TYR A 57 5.24 6.52 -5.21
CA TYR A 57 5.56 7.26 -3.98
C TYR A 57 4.35 7.35 -3.03
N CYS A 58 4.59 7.08 -1.75
CA CYS A 58 3.63 7.23 -0.67
C CYS A 58 4.18 8.24 0.36
N PRO A 59 3.41 9.25 0.81
CA PRO A 59 3.91 10.25 1.76
C PRO A 59 4.24 9.62 3.13
N LEU A 60 3.56 8.53 3.49
CA LEU A 60 3.84 7.78 4.71
C LEU A 60 5.20 7.07 4.67
N THR A 61 5.63 6.65 3.48
CA THR A 61 6.98 6.09 3.27
C THR A 61 8.04 7.15 3.53
N GLY A 62 7.89 8.34 2.96
CA GLY A 62 8.83 9.44 3.17
C GLY A 62 8.95 9.78 4.65
N TRP A 63 7.83 9.85 5.35
CA TRP A 63 7.83 10.09 6.80
C TRP A 63 8.51 8.95 7.57
N HIS A 64 8.24 7.70 7.22
CA HIS A 64 8.87 6.56 7.86
C HIS A 64 10.39 6.56 7.64
N PHE A 65 10.87 6.86 6.43
CA PHE A 65 12.30 7.00 6.16
C PHE A 65 12.93 8.12 6.98
N SER A 66 12.29 9.28 7.12
CA SER A 66 12.79 10.33 8.03
C SER A 66 12.85 9.87 9.49
N VAL A 67 11.93 9.00 9.94
CA VAL A 67 12.00 8.40 11.29
C VAL A 67 13.19 7.44 11.40
N LEU A 68 13.45 6.62 10.39
CA LEU A 68 14.57 5.67 10.36
C LEU A 68 15.92 6.38 10.30
N GLU A 69 16.04 7.46 9.54
CA GLU A 69 17.23 8.31 9.53
C GLU A 69 17.51 8.90 10.91
N LYS A 70 16.47 9.37 11.62
CA LYS A 70 16.60 9.83 13.02
C LYS A 70 16.95 8.72 14.01
N LEU A 71 16.71 7.47 13.66
CA LEU A 71 17.18 6.29 14.39
C LEU A 71 18.60 5.86 14.00
N GLY A 72 19.27 6.61 13.12
CA GLY A 72 20.63 6.32 12.65
C GLY A 72 20.71 5.18 11.63
N LYS A 73 19.59 4.79 11.00
CA LYS A 73 19.60 3.78 9.93
C LYS A 73 20.12 4.41 8.63
N THR A 74 21.16 3.82 8.07
CA THR A 74 21.78 4.22 6.80
C THR A 74 21.64 3.09 5.76
N GLY A 75 21.79 3.42 4.48
CA GLY A 75 21.68 2.44 3.39
C GLY A 75 20.25 1.93 3.14
N LEU A 76 19.23 2.76 3.44
CA LEU A 76 17.84 2.41 3.16
C LEU A 76 17.63 2.26 1.64
N PRO A 77 16.91 1.22 1.19
CA PRO A 77 16.64 1.05 -0.23
C PRO A 77 15.69 2.14 -0.73
N ASN A 78 15.83 2.52 -1.99
CA ASN A 78 14.95 3.49 -2.63
C ASN A 78 13.49 3.01 -2.70
N SER A 79 13.26 1.69 -2.70
CA SER A 79 11.91 1.10 -2.63
C SER A 79 11.55 0.75 -1.18
N TYR A 80 10.46 1.32 -0.72
CA TYR A 80 9.88 0.99 0.58
C TYR A 80 9.27 -0.41 0.63
N MET A 81 8.71 -0.88 -0.49
CA MET A 81 8.20 -2.24 -0.54
C MET A 81 9.33 -3.25 -0.41
N LYS A 82 10.50 -2.99 -1.03
CA LYS A 82 11.72 -3.76 -0.76
C LYS A 82 12.07 -3.71 0.72
N TYR A 83 12.18 -2.52 1.30
CA TYR A 83 12.50 -2.38 2.72
C TYR A 83 11.59 -3.22 3.63
N LEU A 84 10.28 -3.16 3.37
CA LEU A 84 9.27 -3.89 4.12
C LEU A 84 9.41 -5.41 3.88
N ALA A 85 9.59 -5.83 2.63
CA ALA A 85 9.75 -7.23 2.25
C ALA A 85 11.01 -7.84 2.86
N ASP A 86 12.15 -7.16 2.77
CA ASP A 86 13.41 -7.62 3.38
C ASP A 86 13.27 -7.70 4.90
N ARG A 87 12.59 -6.74 5.53
CA ARG A 87 12.41 -6.71 6.98
C ARG A 87 11.44 -7.77 7.49
N ILE A 88 10.42 -8.13 6.72
CA ILE A 88 9.44 -9.19 7.06
C ILE A 88 10.02 -10.58 6.77
N THR A 89 10.66 -10.75 5.62
CA THR A 89 11.12 -12.07 5.14
C THR A 89 12.53 -12.42 5.63
N GLY A 90 13.35 -11.41 5.94
CA GLY A 90 14.76 -11.58 6.30
C GLY A 90 15.69 -11.81 5.10
N PHE A 91 15.18 -11.74 3.86
CA PHE A 91 15.96 -11.96 2.64
C PHE A 91 16.20 -10.65 1.88
N ASP A 92 17.32 -10.55 1.15
CA ASP A 92 17.60 -9.41 0.25
C ASP A 92 16.89 -9.63 -1.10
N LEU A 93 15.65 -9.16 -1.21
CA LEU A 93 14.86 -9.29 -2.42
C LEU A 93 15.20 -8.16 -3.40
N SER A 94 15.22 -8.45 -4.70
CA SER A 94 15.49 -7.40 -5.69
C SER A 94 14.36 -6.36 -5.69
N SER A 95 14.71 -5.06 -5.66
CA SER A 95 13.69 -3.99 -5.59
C SER A 95 12.69 -4.11 -6.74
N LYS A 96 13.20 -4.40 -7.95
CA LYS A 96 12.38 -4.57 -9.14
C LYS A 96 11.34 -5.68 -8.98
N LEU A 97 11.70 -6.83 -8.43
CA LEU A 97 10.77 -7.94 -8.22
C LEU A 97 9.66 -7.54 -7.25
N VAL A 98 10.03 -6.93 -6.12
CA VAL A 98 9.06 -6.52 -5.10
C VAL A 98 8.14 -5.42 -5.63
N ASP A 99 8.69 -4.46 -6.38
CA ASP A 99 7.92 -3.36 -6.96
C ASP A 99 6.95 -3.88 -8.04
N ASP A 100 7.41 -4.76 -8.95
CA ASP A 100 6.57 -5.37 -9.99
C ASP A 100 5.43 -6.19 -9.35
N VAL A 101 5.74 -7.04 -8.37
CA VAL A 101 4.73 -7.84 -7.65
C VAL A 101 3.72 -6.94 -6.95
N THR A 102 4.18 -5.88 -6.26
CA THR A 102 3.29 -4.94 -5.57
C THR A 102 2.37 -4.25 -6.57
N LEU A 103 2.90 -3.80 -7.71
CA LEU A 103 2.13 -3.13 -8.75
C LEU A 103 1.07 -4.05 -9.35
N TYR A 104 1.44 -5.26 -9.77
CA TYR A 104 0.49 -6.21 -10.37
C TYR A 104 -0.58 -6.65 -9.36
N ALA A 105 -0.19 -6.91 -8.11
CA ALA A 105 -1.13 -7.26 -7.05
C ALA A 105 -2.11 -6.10 -6.76
N PHE A 106 -1.61 -4.86 -6.73
CA PHE A 106 -2.45 -3.68 -6.56
C PHE A 106 -3.45 -3.51 -7.71
N ILE A 107 -3.00 -3.62 -8.97
CA ILE A 107 -3.87 -3.52 -10.15
C ILE A 107 -4.95 -4.62 -10.11
N ALA A 108 -4.57 -5.87 -9.82
CA ALA A 108 -5.52 -6.96 -9.71
C ALA A 108 -6.56 -6.70 -8.61
N ALA A 109 -6.13 -6.28 -7.42
CA ALA A 109 -7.01 -5.95 -6.31
C ALA A 109 -7.95 -4.78 -6.64
N LEU A 110 -7.46 -3.74 -7.33
CA LEU A 110 -8.26 -2.61 -7.78
C LEU A 110 -9.33 -3.04 -8.78
N LEU A 111 -8.98 -3.83 -9.79
CA LEU A 111 -9.94 -4.35 -10.77
C LEU A 111 -11.03 -5.19 -10.11
N ILE A 112 -10.64 -6.13 -9.24
CA ILE A 112 -11.60 -6.97 -8.50
C ILE A 112 -12.52 -6.10 -7.62
N SER A 113 -11.94 -5.15 -6.89
CA SER A 113 -12.70 -4.25 -6.01
C SER A 113 -13.71 -3.40 -6.81
N VAL A 114 -13.30 -2.83 -7.95
CA VAL A 114 -14.18 -2.05 -8.83
C VAL A 114 -15.30 -2.92 -9.38
N LEU A 115 -14.99 -4.11 -9.91
CA LEU A 115 -15.99 -5.02 -10.48
C LEU A 115 -17.03 -5.46 -9.43
N LEU A 116 -16.60 -5.78 -8.22
CA LEU A 116 -17.50 -6.19 -7.13
C LEU A 116 -18.37 -5.02 -6.65
N ASN A 117 -17.81 -3.82 -6.49
CA ASN A 117 -18.59 -2.63 -6.12
C ASN A 117 -19.60 -2.24 -7.21
N LEU A 118 -19.22 -2.30 -8.49
CA LEU A 118 -20.13 -2.07 -9.61
C LEU A 118 -21.26 -3.11 -9.65
N ARG A 119 -20.94 -4.40 -9.47
CA ARG A 119 -21.94 -5.46 -9.40
C ARG A 119 -22.92 -5.24 -8.25
N ASP A 120 -22.42 -4.88 -7.06
CA ASP A 120 -23.27 -4.61 -5.89
C ASP A 120 -24.17 -3.39 -6.12
N PHE A 121 -23.65 -2.33 -6.73
CA PHE A 121 -24.43 -1.14 -7.07
C PHE A 121 -25.55 -1.46 -8.07
N LEU A 122 -25.25 -2.22 -9.13
CA LEU A 122 -26.23 -2.63 -10.14
C LEU A 122 -27.29 -3.58 -9.56
N ASN A 123 -26.91 -4.49 -8.66
CA ASN A 123 -27.86 -5.40 -8.01
C ASN A 123 -28.76 -4.66 -6.99
N THR A 124 -28.27 -3.61 -6.35
CA THR A 124 -29.07 -2.79 -5.42
C THR A 124 -30.15 -1.99 -6.16
N LYS A 125 -29.85 -1.51 -7.38
CA LYS A 125 -30.83 -0.84 -8.25
C LYS A 125 -31.86 -1.77 -8.90
N LYS A 126 -31.66 -3.10 -8.83
CA LYS A 126 -32.58 -4.11 -9.38
C LYS A 126 -33.67 -4.54 -8.39
N ILE A 127 -33.69 -3.99 -7.17
CA ILE A 127 -34.76 -4.24 -6.21
C ILE A 127 -35.79 -3.11 -6.39
N PRO A 128 -36.98 -3.39 -6.97
CA PRO A 128 -38.07 -2.43 -7.06
C PRO A 128 -38.67 -2.09 -5.70
#